data_AF-A0A427ARS9-F1
#
_entry.id   AF-A0A427ARS9-F1
#
_cell.length_a   1.000
_cell.length_b   1.000
_cell.length_c   1.000
_cell.angle_alpha   90.00
_cell.angle_beta   90.00
_cell.angle_gamma   90.00
#
_symmetry.space_group_name_H-M   'P 1'
#
loop_
_entity.id
_entity.type
_entity.pdbx_description
1 polymer ?
#
loop_
_entity_poly.entity_id
_entity_poly.type
_entity_poly.pdbx_seq_one_letter_code
_entity_poly.pdbx_strand_id
1 'polypeptide(L)' 'MAFLGPHGAARGISYLHTEADPPIFHRDIKASNILLDSKFTAKVADFGLSRLAPIPESEDTAPGHVSTVVKGTPVSPA' A
#
# COMPACT_ATOMS: atom_id res chain seq x y z
N MET A 1 0.62 5.90 -9.98
CA MET A 1 2.07 5.88 -9.79
C MET A 1 2.46 7.15 -9.04
N ALA A 2 2.96 7.04 -7.82
CA ALA A 2 3.51 8.18 -7.08
C ALA A 2 5.03 8.26 -7.39
N PHE A 3 5.51 9.46 -7.73
CA PHE A 3 6.93 9.77 -8.00
C PHE A 3 7.55 10.48 -6.78
N LEU A 4 8.86 10.32 -6.54
CA LEU A 4 9.86 11.41 -6.36
C LEU A 4 11.22 10.90 -5.80
N GLY A 5 12.28 10.96 -6.63
CA GLY A 5 13.70 10.92 -6.21
C GLY A 5 14.42 9.54 -6.30
N PRO A 6 15.79 9.51 -6.24
CA PRO A 6 16.64 8.31 -6.35
C PRO A 6 16.54 7.44 -5.09
N HIS A 7 15.36 6.89 -4.84
CA HIS A 7 15.01 6.33 -3.56
C HIS A 7 14.38 4.95 -3.74
N GLY A 8 14.88 3.99 -2.94
CA GLY A 8 14.42 2.61 -2.98
C GLY A 8 12.99 2.44 -2.47
N ALA A 9 12.49 1.21 -2.53
CA ALA A 9 11.13 0.84 -2.14
C ALA A 9 10.68 1.42 -0.79
N ALA A 10 11.59 1.47 0.21
CA ALA A 10 11.30 2.00 1.54
C ALA A 10 10.77 3.44 1.53
N ARG A 11 11.31 4.30 0.66
CA ARG A 11 10.84 5.70 0.55
C ARG A 11 9.47 5.77 -0.11
N GLY A 12 9.24 4.97 -1.16
CA GLY A 12 7.91 4.86 -1.75
C GLY A 12 6.86 4.39 -0.75
N ILE A 13 7.21 3.44 0.12
CA ILE A 13 6.33 2.94 1.20
C ILE A 13 6.12 4.02 2.27
N SER A 14 7.18 4.71 2.70
CA SER A 14 7.07 5.81 3.67
C SER A 14 6.13 6.89 3.16
N TYR A 15 6.28 7.29 1.89
CA TYR A 15 5.42 8.30 1.27
C TYR A 15 3.95 7.92 1.36
N LEU A 16 3.60 6.66 1.03
CA LEU A 16 2.22 6.18 1.13
C LEU A 16 1.66 6.30 2.54
N HIS A 17 2.47 6.11 3.58
CA HIS A 17 2.02 6.13 4.97
C HIS A 17 2.00 7.52 5.61
N THR A 18 2.87 8.43 5.18
CA THR A 18 3.11 9.69 5.91
C THR A 18 2.86 10.95 5.11
N GLU A 19 2.94 10.88 3.78
CA GLU A 19 2.88 12.05 2.90
C GLU A 19 1.67 12.02 1.95
N ALA A 20 1.16 10.83 1.61
CA ALA A 20 -0.07 10.71 0.86
C ALA A 20 -1.26 11.19 1.69
N ASP A 21 -2.18 11.92 1.05
CA ASP A 21 -3.39 12.45 1.69
C ASP A 21 -4.65 11.99 0.94
N PRO A 22 -5.50 11.13 1.54
CA PRO A 22 -5.28 10.47 2.84
C PRO A 22 -4.19 9.38 2.75
N PRO A 23 -3.57 8.98 3.88
CA PRO A 23 -2.56 7.92 3.87
C PRO A 23 -3.09 6.61 3.27
N ILE A 24 -2.21 5.81 2.70
CA ILE A 24 -2.55 4.59 1.94
C ILE A 24 -1.82 3.39 2.51
N PHE A 25 -2.55 2.38 2.96
CA PHE A 25 -2.01 1.06 3.28
C PHE A 25 -1.98 0.19 2.02
N HIS A 26 -0.79 -0.17 1.53
CA HIS A 26 -0.63 -0.95 0.30
C HIS A 26 -1.12 -2.41 0.42
N ARG A 27 -0.87 -3.04 1.58
CA ARG A 27 -1.27 -4.42 1.94
C ARG A 27 -0.73 -5.57 1.08
N ASP A 28 -0.05 -5.29 -0.03
CA ASP A 28 0.63 -6.31 -0.86
C ASP A 28 2.07 -5.91 -1.25
N ILE A 29 2.92 -5.70 -0.23
CA ILE A 29 4.33 -5.36 -0.46
C ILE A 29 5.14 -6.63 -0.72
N LYS A 30 5.61 -6.77 -1.96
CA LYS A 30 6.46 -7.88 -2.43
C LYS A 30 7.35 -7.41 -3.59
N ALA A 31 8.44 -8.12 -3.85
CA ALA A 31 9.43 -7.71 -4.86
C ALA A 31 8.82 -7.54 -6.27
N SER A 32 7.85 -8.40 -6.66
CA SER A 32 7.16 -8.28 -7.95
C SER A 32 6.31 -7.01 -8.10
N ASN A 33 5.98 -6.35 -6.98
CA ASN A 33 5.20 -5.11 -6.94
C ASN A 33 6.09 -3.88 -6.76
N ILE A 34 7.41 -4.06 -6.71
CA ILE A 34 8.40 -2.96 -6.75
C ILE A 34 9.00 -2.94 -8.16
N LEU A 35 8.47 -2.05 -9.00
CA LEU A 35 8.94 -1.89 -10.37
C LEU A 35 10.16 -0.97 -10.40
N LEU A 36 11.01 -1.16 -11.41
CA LEU A 36 12.13 -0.27 -11.70
C LEU A 36 11.87 0.41 -13.04
N ASP A 37 12.09 1.72 -13.11
CA ASP A 37 12.11 2.42 -14.39
C ASP A 37 13.49 2.38 -15.05
N SER A 38 13.64 3.04 -16.20
CA SER A 38 14.88 3.07 -16.98
C SER A 38 16.08 3.68 -16.27
N LYS A 39 15.86 4.36 -15.13
CA LYS A 39 16.90 4.93 -14.28
C LYS A 39 17.11 4.10 -13.00
N PHE A 40 16.63 2.86 -12.97
CA PHE A 40 16.63 1.99 -11.79
C PHE A 40 15.98 2.64 -10.55
N THR A 41 15.02 3.55 -10.77
CA THR A 41 14.26 4.14 -9.67
C THR A 41 13.10 3.23 -9.31
N ALA A 42 12.96 2.93 -8.02
CA ALA A 42 11.90 2.05 -7.51
C ALA A 42 10.53 2.74 -7.52
N LYS A 43 9.50 2.01 -7.94
CA LYS A 43 8.10 2.44 -7.97
C LYS A 43 7.22 1.36 -7.36
N VAL A 44 6.42 1.73 -6.38
CA VAL A 44 5.42 0.83 -5.78
C VAL A 44 4.24 0.69 -6.75
N ALA A 45 3.82 -0.54 -7.03
CA ALA A 45 2.76 -0.90 -7.97
C ALA A 45 1.79 -1.92 -7.36
N ASP A 46 0.68 -2.18 -8.07
CA ASP A 46 -0.40 -3.09 -7.68
C ASP A 46 -1.14 -2.69 -6.39
N PHE A 47 -2.02 -1.69 -6.54
CA PHE A 47 -2.85 -1.18 -5.45
C PHE A 47 -4.18 -1.95 -5.31
N GLY A 48 -4.31 -3.15 -5.89
CA GLY A 48 -5.57 -3.90 -5.90
C GLY A 48 -6.08 -4.30 -4.51
N LEU A 49 -5.16 -4.42 -3.54
CA LEU A 49 -5.47 -4.68 -2.12
C LEU A 49 -5.35 -3.43 -1.23
N SER A 50 -4.99 -2.28 -1.80
CA SER A 50 -4.75 -1.06 -1.03
C SER A 50 -6.02 -0.52 -0.38
N ARG A 51 -5.84 0.16 0.75
CA ARG A 51 -6.91 0.86 1.48
C ARG A 51 -6.41 2.23 1.91
N LEU A 52 -7.31 3.22 1.88
CA LEU A 52 -7.06 4.47 2.57
C LEU A 52 -7.02 4.18 4.07
N ALA A 53 -6.06 4.78 4.77
CA ALA A 53 -6.00 4.73 6.21
C ALA A 53 -7.27 5.41 6.76
N PRO A 54 -7.86 4.86 7.84
CA PRO A 54 -8.94 5.55 8.52
C PRO A 54 -8.42 6.90 9.01
N ILE A 55 -9.17 7.95 8.68
CA ILE A 55 -8.95 9.26 9.28
C ILE A 55 -9.31 9.10 10.75
N PRO A 56 -8.45 9.45 11.72
CA PRO A 56 -8.85 9.48 13.12
C PRO A 56 -9.95 10.54 13.27
N GLU A 57 -11.19 10.10 13.36
CA GLU A 57 -12.33 10.97 13.68
C GLU A 57 -12.27 11.32 15.16
N SER A 58 -11.61 12.44 15.46
CA SER A 58 -11.48 13.06 16.79
C SER A 58 -10.81 12.19 17.89
N GLU A 59 -10.13 12.84 18.82
CA GLU A 59 -9.23 12.24 19.82
C GLU A 59 -9.89 11.24 20.81
N ASP A 60 -11.20 11.02 20.73
CA ASP A 60 -11.97 10.17 21.66
C ASP A 60 -12.35 8.78 21.13
N THR A 61 -12.02 8.44 19.87
CA THR A 61 -12.34 7.11 19.31
C THR A 61 -11.06 6.34 19.00
N ALA A 62 -10.93 5.13 19.55
CA ALA A 62 -9.80 4.22 19.34
C ALA A 62 -9.41 4.12 17.84
N PRO A 63 -8.12 3.94 17.51
CA PRO A 63 -7.63 3.95 16.12
C PRO A 63 -8.49 3.05 15.24
N GLY A 64 -8.99 3.60 14.14
CA GLY A 64 -9.91 2.93 13.23
C GLY A 64 -9.38 1.56 12.82
N HIS A 65 -10.05 0.50 13.28
CA HIS A 65 -9.65 -0.87 12.97
C HIS A 65 -10.00 -1.19 11.51
N VAL A 66 -9.01 -1.56 10.70
CA VAL A 66 -9.21 -2.03 9.32
C VAL A 66 -9.21 -3.55 9.29
N SER A 67 -10.40 -4.15 9.20
CA SER A 67 -10.59 -5.59 9.02
C SER A 67 -10.80 -5.95 7.55
N THR A 68 -10.24 -7.07 7.08
CA THR A 68 -10.38 -7.50 5.69
C THR A 68 -10.85 -8.94 5.60
N VAL A 69 -11.90 -9.18 4.80
CA VAL A 69 -12.42 -10.53 4.56
C VAL A 69 -11.39 -11.36 3.80
N VAL A 70 -11.07 -12.54 4.30
CA VAL A 70 -10.22 -13.51 3.60
C VAL A 70 -11.03 -14.08 2.42
N LYS A 71 -10.62 -13.75 1.19
CA LYS A 71 -11.12 -14.44 -0.02
C LYS A 71 -10.12 -15.54 -0.38
N GLY A 72 -10.47 -16.79 -0.12
CA GLY A 72 -9.73 -17.95 -0.61
C GLY A 72 -10.00 -18.20 -2.10
N THR A 73 -9.07 -18.87 -2.78
CA THR A 73 -9.27 -19.34 -4.15
C THR A 73 -10.10 -20.63 -4.11
N PRO A 74 -11.20 -20.75 -4.89
CA PRO A 74 -11.94 -22.00 -4.98
C PRO A 74 -11.06 -23.09 -5.61
N VAL A 75 -10.87 -24.20 -4.89
CA VAL A 75 -10.27 -25.42 -5.46
C VAL A 75 -11.29 -26.08 -6.38
N SER A 76 -10.94 -26.24 -7.65
CA SER A 76 -11.74 -27.09 -8.55
C SER A 76 -11.64 -28.53 -8.04
N PRO A 77 -12.76 -29.24 -7.81
CA PRO A 77 -12.68 -30.68 -7.61
C PRO A 77 -12.09 -31.31 -8.88
N ALA A 78 -11.18 -32.26 -8.66
CA ALA A 78 -10.57 -33.08 -9.70
C ALA A 78 -11.57 -34.06 -10.32
#